data_AF-A0AAN5D3A8-F1
#
_entry.id   AF-A0AAN5D3A8-F1
#
_cell.length_a   1.000
_cell.length_b   1.000
_cell.length_c   1.000
_cell.angle_alpha   90.00
_cell.angle_beta   90.00
_cell.angle_gamma   90.00
#
_symmetry.space_group_name_H-M   'P 1'
#
loop_
_entity.id
_entity.type
_entity.pdbx_description
1 polymer ?
#
loop_
_entity_poly.entity_id
_entity_poly.type
_entity_poly.pdbx_seq_one_letter_code
_entity_poly.pdbx_strand_id
1 'polypeptide(L)'
;TIFQVIGLITAEWAALGEHGLFLAFLTGCKQLSNIFTMPVSGTICSTSLGWPWVFYVHAIVSTVLFALWLLIYRNSPEQHGLVSEQEMERIRRGKADKKGREPVPYRRILTDYRIWTAWLSAFANLLYVQLISQYEPIYFKDYLQYNIFSSGFLSAVPIIAQFCAKLFAGISSDYLTCLTHTVNVKIYNTLGLIVSG
;
A
#
# COMPACT_ATOMS: atom_id res chain seq x y z
N THR A 1 -12.01 0.94 -2.06
CA THR A 1 -11.78 1.66 -3.32
C THR A 1 -10.29 1.90 -3.58
N ILE A 2 -9.52 2.48 -2.65
CA ILE A 2 -8.07 2.75 -2.85
C ILE A 2 -7.25 1.52 -3.27
N PHE A 3 -7.42 0.37 -2.59
CA PHE A 3 -6.67 -0.85 -2.93
C PHE A 3 -6.91 -1.37 -4.36
N GLN A 4 -8.12 -1.18 -4.90
CA GLN A 4 -8.46 -1.56 -6.27
C GLN A 4 -7.78 -0.65 -7.28
N VAL A 5 -7.76 0.66 -6.98
CA VAL A 5 -7.07 1.66 -7.81
C VAL A 5 -5.57 1.40 -7.83
N ILE A 6 -4.95 1.13 -6.68
CA ILE A 6 -3.53 0.76 -6.60
C ILE A 6 -3.24 -0.44 -7.51
N GLY A 7 -4.04 -1.50 -7.43
CA GLY A 7 -3.87 -2.67 -8.29
C GLY A 7 -3.99 -2.35 -9.79
N LEU A 8 -4.94 -1.50 -10.17
CA LEU A 8 -5.10 -1.06 -11.56
C LEU A 8 -3.91 -0.23 -12.05
N ILE A 9 -3.45 0.74 -11.25
CA ILE A 9 -2.31 1.59 -11.60
C ILE A 9 -1.05 0.74 -11.73
N THR A 10 -0.79 -0.18 -10.80
CA THR A 10 0.35 -1.12 -10.92
C THR A 10 0.24 -1.93 -12.21
N ALA A 11 -0.92 -2.51 -12.50
CA ALA A 11 -1.10 -3.34 -13.70
C ALA A 11 -0.88 -2.56 -15.01
N GLU A 12 -1.22 -1.27 -15.05
CA GLU A 12 -1.05 -0.42 -16.22
C GLU A 12 0.38 0.15 -16.33
N TRP A 13 0.90 0.71 -15.24
CA TRP A 13 2.12 1.53 -15.25
C TRP A 13 3.41 0.79 -14.90
N ALA A 14 3.35 -0.28 -14.10
CA ALA A 14 4.56 -0.97 -13.68
C ALA A 14 5.01 -2.00 -14.72
N ALA A 15 6.31 -2.13 -14.94
CA ALA A 15 6.87 -3.25 -15.69
C ALA A 15 6.71 -4.55 -14.89
N LEU A 16 6.58 -5.70 -15.56
CA LEU A 16 6.38 -6.99 -14.88
C LEU A 16 7.52 -7.35 -13.92
N GLY A 17 8.75 -6.90 -14.21
CA GLY A 17 9.92 -7.10 -13.35
C GLY A 17 10.04 -6.11 -12.18
N GLU A 18 9.16 -5.11 -12.09
CA GLU A 18 9.17 -4.07 -11.04
C GLU A 18 7.80 -3.96 -10.33
N HIS A 19 6.94 -4.96 -10.56
CA HIS A 19 5.56 -5.00 -10.06
C HIS A 19 5.51 -5.00 -8.54
N GLY A 20 6.39 -5.76 -7.87
CA GLY A 20 6.48 -5.89 -6.42
C GLY A 20 6.91 -4.59 -5.76
N LEU A 21 7.95 -3.92 -6.27
CA LEU A 21 8.42 -2.63 -5.80
C LEU A 21 7.34 -1.55 -5.95
N PHE A 22 6.73 -1.46 -7.13
CA PHE A 22 5.69 -0.47 -7.40
C PHE A 22 4.48 -0.65 -6.48
N LEU A 23 4.04 -1.90 -6.29
CA LEU A 23 2.96 -2.23 -5.37
C LEU A 23 3.33 -1.96 -3.90
N ALA A 24 4.55 -2.30 -3.48
CA ALA A 24 5.04 -2.05 -2.13
C ALA A 24 5.05 -0.55 -1.81
N PHE A 25 5.50 0.28 -2.75
CA PHE A 25 5.51 1.73 -2.63
C PHE A 25 4.09 2.31 -2.53
N LEU A 26 3.20 1.98 -3.47
CA LEU A 26 1.82 2.50 -3.49
C LEU A 26 0.99 2.06 -2.29
N THR A 27 1.18 0.83 -1.81
CA THR A 27 0.50 0.36 -0.58
C THR A 27 1.20 0.86 0.69
N GLY A 28 2.41 1.40 0.59
CA GLY A 28 3.18 2.02 1.68
C GLY A 28 2.70 3.43 2.04
N CYS A 29 1.85 4.05 1.21
CA CYS A 29 1.30 5.38 1.43
C CYS A 29 0.67 5.58 2.81
N LYS A 30 0.06 4.55 3.42
CA LYS A 30 -0.49 4.62 4.77
C LYS A 30 0.60 4.83 5.83
N GLN A 31 1.69 4.06 5.76
CA GLN A 31 2.82 4.22 6.69
C GLN A 31 3.46 5.59 6.50
N LEU A 32 3.68 6.00 5.25
CA LEU A 32 4.29 7.28 4.91
C LEU A 32 3.44 8.47 5.41
N SER A 33 2.13 8.42 5.20
CA SER A 33 1.21 9.45 5.69
C SER A 33 1.30 9.59 7.20
N ASN A 34 1.37 8.48 7.94
CA ASN A 34 1.45 8.52 9.40
C ASN A 34 2.76 9.17 9.90
N ILE A 35 3.88 8.90 9.23
CA ILE A 35 5.19 9.48 9.53
C ILE A 35 5.18 11.01 9.40
N PHE A 36 4.41 11.57 8.46
CA PHE A 36 4.29 13.02 8.29
C PHE A 36 3.18 13.63 9.14
N THR A 37 1.98 13.03 9.13
CA THR A 37 0.79 13.58 9.78
C THR A 37 0.92 13.60 11.30
N MET A 38 1.51 12.57 11.92
CA MET A 38 1.61 12.52 13.39
C MET A 38 2.48 13.65 13.97
N PRO A 39 3.73 13.88 13.51
CA PRO A 39 4.54 14.98 14.02
C PRO A 39 3.94 16.35 13.71
N VAL A 40 3.45 16.55 12.48
CA VAL A 40 2.84 17.84 12.07
C VAL A 40 1.60 18.15 12.91
N SER A 41 0.76 17.16 13.18
CA SER A 41 -0.41 17.36 14.04
C SER A 41 0.02 17.63 15.48
N GLY A 42 1.03 16.93 15.98
CA GLY A 42 1.58 17.13 17.33
C GLY A 42 2.14 18.54 17.55
N THR A 43 2.89 19.07 16.60
CA THR A 43 3.48 20.42 16.69
C THR A 43 2.45 21.53 16.56
N ILE A 44 1.43 21.36 15.72
CA ILE A 44 0.34 22.33 15.59
C ILE A 44 -0.51 22.33 16.88
N CYS A 45 -0.83 21.15 17.42
CA CYS A 45 -1.60 21.03 18.66
C CYS A 45 -0.87 21.59 19.89
N SER A 46 0.47 21.59 19.92
CA SER A 46 1.24 22.18 21.02
C SER A 46 1.35 23.71 20.93
N THR A 47 0.97 24.30 19.79
CA THR A 47 0.96 25.75 19.58
C THR A 47 -0.39 26.34 20.02
N SER A 48 -0.42 27.63 20.36
CA SER A 48 -1.64 28.38 20.72
C SER A 48 -2.73 28.40 19.62
N LEU A 49 -2.40 27.92 18.42
CA LEU A 49 -3.32 27.74 17.30
C LEU A 49 -4.39 26.67 17.61
N GLY A 50 -4.06 25.64 18.40
CA GLY A 50 -5.00 24.58 18.78
C GLY A 50 -5.31 23.58 17.66
N TRP A 51 -6.08 22.56 18.00
CA TRP A 51 -6.36 21.41 17.14
C TRP A 51 -7.08 21.71 15.80
N PRO A 52 -7.95 22.73 15.65
CA PRO A 52 -8.65 22.97 14.38
C PRO A 52 -7.69 23.29 13.23
N TRP A 53 -6.53 23.89 13.50
CA TRP A 53 -5.53 24.20 12.49
C TRP A 53 -4.89 22.98 11.84
N VAL A 54 -4.88 21.83 12.52
CA VAL A 54 -4.43 20.57 11.94
C VAL A 54 -5.26 20.24 10.69
N PHE A 55 -6.58 20.43 10.78
CA PHE A 55 -7.50 20.16 9.67
C PHE A 55 -7.28 21.12 8.50
N TYR A 56 -7.11 22.42 8.78
CA TYR A 56 -6.85 23.42 7.74
C TYR A 56 -5.53 23.16 7.00
N VAL A 57 -4.44 22.85 7.72
CA VAL A 57 -3.15 22.54 7.10
C VAL A 57 -3.24 21.30 6.22
N HIS A 58 -3.85 20.21 6.71
CA HIS A 58 -4.01 18.99 5.92
C HIS A 58 -4.92 19.20 4.71
N ALA A 59 -5.97 20.03 4.81
CA ALA A 59 -6.84 20.36 3.70
C ALA A 59 -6.11 21.14 2.60
N ILE A 60 -5.29 22.14 2.98
CA ILE A 60 -4.49 22.92 2.02
C ILE A 60 -3.49 22.02 1.29
N VAL A 61 -2.69 21.24 2.04
CA VAL A 61 -1.68 20.33 1.47
C VAL A 61 -2.35 19.32 0.53
N SER A 62 -3.46 18.72 0.96
CA SER A 62 -4.20 17.75 0.15
C SER A 62 -4.77 18.37 -1.12
N THR A 63 -5.27 19.61 -1.06
CA THR A 63 -5.78 20.34 -2.24
C THR A 63 -4.67 20.64 -3.23
N VAL A 64 -3.51 21.08 -2.77
CA VAL A 64 -2.33 21.35 -3.63
C VAL A 64 -1.85 20.05 -4.29
N LEU A 65 -1.70 18.97 -3.52
CA LEU A 65 -1.28 17.67 -4.07
C LEU A 65 -2.31 17.13 -5.08
N PHE A 66 -3.61 17.29 -4.82
CA PHE A 66 -4.65 16.90 -5.75
C PHE A 66 -4.61 17.71 -7.04
N ALA A 67 -4.40 19.02 -6.96
CA ALA A 67 -4.22 19.87 -8.15
C ALA A 67 -3.00 19.45 -8.98
N LEU A 68 -1.86 19.18 -8.33
CA LEU A 68 -0.67 18.65 -9.01
C LEU A 68 -0.94 17.30 -9.67
N TRP A 69 -1.67 16.41 -8.98
CA TRP A 69 -2.06 15.12 -9.53
C TRP A 69 -2.93 15.26 -10.78
N LEU A 70 -3.90 16.20 -10.81
CA LEU A 70 -4.71 16.45 -12.00
C LEU A 70 -3.89 16.92 -13.21
N LEU A 71 -2.85 17.72 -12.96
CA LEU A 71 -1.98 18.22 -14.02
C LEU A 71 -1.06 17.13 -14.58
N ILE A 72 -0.49 16.29 -13.70
CA ILE A 72 0.56 15.33 -14.03
C ILE A 72 -0.01 13.97 -14.44
N TYR A 73 -0.92 13.41 -13.66
CA TYR A 73 -1.32 12.02 -13.79
C TYR A 73 -2.16 11.77 -15.05
N ARG A 74 -1.91 10.64 -15.70
CA ARG A 74 -2.69 10.12 -16.84
C ARG A 74 -3.04 8.66 -16.59
N ASN A 75 -4.19 8.23 -17.10
CA ASN A 75 -4.68 6.87 -16.85
C ASN A 75 -3.84 5.79 -17.54
N SER A 76 -3.18 6.14 -18.65
CA SER A 76 -2.35 5.22 -19.41
C SER A 76 -0.98 5.85 -19.69
N PRO A 77 0.10 5.05 -19.63
CA PRO A 77 1.44 5.55 -19.92
C PRO A 77 1.55 6.12 -21.35
N GLU A 78 0.76 5.59 -22.29
CA GLU A 78 0.69 6.04 -23.69
C GLU A 78 0.23 7.49 -23.87
N GLN A 79 -0.54 8.00 -22.91
CA GLN A 79 -1.07 9.37 -22.93
C GLN A 79 -0.13 10.37 -22.25
N HIS A 80 0.98 9.89 -21.70
CA HIS A 80 1.87 10.68 -20.87
C HIS A 80 3.13 11.07 -21.66
N GLY A 81 3.24 12.35 -22.02
CA GLY A 81 4.30 12.85 -22.91
C GLY A 81 5.73 12.78 -22.36
N LEU A 82 5.93 12.40 -21.10
CA LEU A 82 7.25 12.18 -20.49
C LEU A 82 7.71 10.71 -20.56
N VAL A 83 6.85 9.79 -21.00
CA VAL A 83 7.22 8.36 -21.12
C VAL A 83 8.00 8.18 -22.42
N SER A 84 9.22 7.66 -22.30
CA SER A 84 10.06 7.37 -23.47
C SER A 84 9.61 6.10 -24.19
N GLU A 85 9.92 5.97 -25.48
CA GLU A 85 9.63 4.75 -26.25
C GLU A 85 10.29 3.50 -25.64
N GLN A 86 11.51 3.64 -25.10
CA GLN A 86 12.22 2.55 -24.42
C GLN A 86 11.50 2.10 -23.14
N GLU A 87 10.98 3.05 -22.36
CA GLU A 87 10.19 2.77 -21.17
C GLU A 87 8.84 2.13 -21.53
N MET A 88 8.19 2.62 -22.59
CA MET A 88 6.95 2.05 -23.11
C MET A 88 7.13 0.58 -23.50
N GLU A 89 8.21 0.24 -24.20
CA GLU A 89 8.52 -1.12 -24.58
C GLU A 89 8.74 -2.01 -23.34
N ARG A 90 9.45 -1.51 -22.32
CA ARG A 90 9.63 -2.23 -21.05
C ARG A 90 8.32 -2.49 -20.32
N ILE A 91 7.42 -1.51 -20.27
CA ILE A 91 6.10 -1.65 -19.61
C ILE A 91 5.23 -2.66 -20.37
N ARG A 92 5.24 -2.64 -21.71
CA ARG A 92 4.44 -3.55 -22.54
C ARG A 92 4.99 -4.97 -22.56
N ARG A 93 6.30 -5.16 -22.41
CA ARG A 93 6.96 -6.46 -22.52
C ARG A 93 6.34 -7.49 -21.56
N GLY A 94 5.78 -8.55 -22.13
CA GLY A 94 5.18 -9.66 -21.40
C GLY A 94 3.75 -9.44 -20.90
N LYS A 95 3.16 -8.23 -21.10
CA LYS A 95 1.74 -7.99 -20.86
C LYS A 95 0.93 -8.51 -22.05
N ALA A 96 -0.22 -9.13 -21.77
CA ALA A 96 -1.14 -9.51 -22.83
C ALA A 96 -1.68 -8.25 -23.52
N ASP A 97 -1.69 -8.24 -24.85
CA ASP A 97 -2.37 -7.18 -25.61
C ASP A 97 -3.83 -7.12 -25.16
N LYS A 98 -4.35 -5.89 -24.96
CA LYS A 98 -5.76 -5.64 -24.60
C LYS A 98 -6.68 -5.99 -25.78
N LYS A 99 -6.73 -7.26 -26.19
CA LYS A 99 -7.64 -7.75 -27.23
C LYS A 99 -9.05 -7.90 -26.65
N GLY A 100 -9.79 -6.79 -26.64
CA GLY A 100 -11.23 -6.76 -26.37
C GLY A 100 -11.62 -7.11 -24.92
N ARG A 101 -12.78 -6.61 -24.49
CA ARG A 101 -13.41 -7.06 -23.25
C ARG A 101 -13.96 -8.46 -23.46
N GLU A 102 -13.16 -9.48 -23.20
CA GLU A 102 -13.71 -10.83 -23.02
C GLU A 102 -14.69 -10.83 -21.84
N PRO A 103 -15.84 -11.51 -21.94
CA PRO A 103 -16.80 -11.59 -20.85
C PRO A 103 -16.14 -12.26 -19.64
N VAL A 104 -16.15 -11.57 -18.50
CA VAL A 104 -15.55 -12.07 -17.25
C VAL A 104 -16.25 -13.38 -16.87
N PRO A 105 -15.52 -14.50 -16.70
CA PRO A 105 -16.13 -15.80 -16.45
C PRO A 105 -16.54 -15.94 -14.97
N TYR A 106 -17.56 -15.21 -14.54
CA TYR A 106 -18.04 -15.17 -13.15
C TYR A 106 -18.30 -16.56 -12.55
N ARG A 107 -18.89 -17.48 -13.32
CA ARG A 107 -19.15 -18.86 -12.86
C ARG A 107 -17.86 -19.61 -12.54
N ARG A 108 -16.81 -19.46 -13.35
CA ARG A 108 -15.51 -20.12 -13.09
C ARG A 108 -14.86 -19.52 -11.86
N ILE A 109 -14.93 -18.20 -11.71
CA ILE A 109 -14.38 -17.48 -10.54
C ILE A 109 -15.05 -17.97 -9.24
N LEU A 110 -16.38 -18.05 -9.23
CA LEU A 110 -17.15 -18.45 -8.04
C LEU A 110 -17.05 -19.94 -7.71
N THR A 111 -16.65 -20.79 -8.67
CA THR A 111 -16.53 -22.25 -8.46
C THR A 111 -15.10 -22.69 -8.14
N ASP A 112 -14.10 -21.83 -8.36
CA ASP A 112 -12.69 -22.17 -8.14
C ASP A 112 -12.32 -22.09 -6.64
N TYR A 113 -11.94 -23.24 -6.06
CA TYR A 113 -11.52 -23.33 -4.66
C TYR A 113 -10.31 -22.43 -4.35
N ARG A 114 -9.42 -22.19 -5.32
CA ARG A 114 -8.21 -21.37 -5.12
C ARG A 114 -8.58 -19.93 -4.78
N ILE A 115 -9.61 -19.41 -5.42
CA ILE A 115 -10.09 -18.04 -5.19
C ILE A 115 -10.74 -17.93 -3.81
N TRP A 116 -11.55 -18.91 -3.42
CA TRP A 116 -12.13 -18.97 -2.08
C TRP A 116 -11.08 -19.04 -0.98
N THR A 117 -10.04 -19.85 -1.14
CA THR A 117 -8.94 -19.92 -0.15
C THR A 117 -8.19 -18.59 -0.03
N ALA A 118 -7.96 -17.89 -1.15
CA ALA A 118 -7.33 -16.58 -1.15
C ALA A 118 -8.23 -15.53 -0.47
N TRP A 119 -9.54 -15.53 -0.74
CA TRP A 119 -10.47 -14.62 -0.09
C TRP A 119 -10.61 -14.86 1.41
N LEU A 120 -10.71 -16.12 1.83
CA LEU A 120 -10.80 -16.46 3.25
C LEU A 120 -9.51 -16.07 3.99
N SER A 121 -8.34 -16.32 3.39
CA SER A 121 -7.05 -15.89 3.93
C SER A 121 -6.95 -14.37 4.03
N ALA A 122 -7.35 -13.65 2.99
CA ALA A 122 -7.36 -12.19 3.00
C ALA A 122 -8.33 -11.63 4.05
N PHE A 123 -9.51 -12.22 4.20
CA PHE A 123 -10.49 -11.85 5.22
C PHE A 123 -9.95 -12.07 6.63
N ALA A 124 -9.38 -13.25 6.90
CA ALA A 124 -8.78 -13.58 8.19
C ALA A 124 -7.64 -12.62 8.54
N ASN A 125 -6.77 -12.31 7.57
CA ASN A 125 -5.67 -11.35 7.74
C ASN A 125 -6.19 -9.93 8.04
N LEU A 126 -7.20 -9.46 7.30
CA LEU A 126 -7.79 -8.15 7.54
C LEU A 126 -8.46 -8.09 8.92
N LEU A 127 -9.20 -9.13 9.30
CA LEU A 127 -9.83 -9.20 10.61
C LEU A 127 -8.78 -9.19 11.73
N TYR A 128 -7.73 -9.99 11.59
CA TYR A 128 -6.62 -10.04 12.54
C TYR A 128 -5.97 -8.67 12.76
N VAL A 129 -5.53 -8.01 11.69
CA VAL A 129 -4.87 -6.70 11.77
C VAL A 129 -5.79 -5.64 12.37
N GLN A 130 -7.08 -5.65 12.05
CA GLN A 130 -8.04 -4.70 12.63
C GLN A 130 -8.28 -4.96 14.13
N LEU A 131 -8.39 -6.21 14.54
CA LEU A 131 -8.56 -6.57 15.95
C LEU A 131 -7.34 -6.15 16.77
N ILE A 132 -6.12 -6.51 16.33
CA ILE A 132 -4.90 -6.10 17.02
C ILE A 132 -4.83 -4.58 17.10
N SER A 133 -4.98 -3.87 15.97
CA SER A 133 -4.89 -2.40 15.97
C SER A 133 -5.92 -1.69 16.86
N GLN A 134 -7.09 -2.31 17.11
CA GLN A 134 -8.14 -1.73 17.97
C GLN A 134 -7.92 -2.02 19.45
N TYR A 135 -7.51 -3.24 19.80
CA TYR A 135 -7.40 -3.69 21.19
C TYR A 135 -5.99 -3.49 21.78
N GLU A 136 -4.96 -3.40 20.95
CA GLU A 136 -3.58 -3.13 21.35
C GLU A 136 -3.46 -1.89 22.26
N PRO A 137 -3.94 -0.68 21.88
CA PRO A 137 -3.79 0.49 22.75
C PRO A 137 -4.57 0.37 24.07
N ILE A 138 -5.69 -0.36 24.08
CA ILE A 138 -6.49 -0.61 25.29
C ILE A 138 -5.71 -1.52 26.25
N TYR A 139 -5.13 -2.61 25.71
CA TYR A 139 -4.35 -3.56 26.49
C TYR A 139 -3.10 -2.92 27.11
N PHE A 140 -2.36 -2.14 26.33
CA PHE A 140 -1.16 -1.44 26.82
C PHE A 140 -1.47 -0.41 27.91
N LYS A 141 -2.61 0.27 27.80
CA LYS A 141 -3.04 1.28 28.77
C LYS A 141 -3.57 0.65 30.06
N ASP A 142 -4.52 -0.29 29.94
CA ASP A 142 -5.28 -0.76 31.10
C ASP A 142 -4.53 -1.85 31.89
N TYR A 143 -3.78 -2.73 31.20
CA TYR A 143 -3.08 -3.85 31.85
C TYR A 143 -1.59 -3.60 32.05
N LEU A 144 -0.89 -3.05 31.05
CA LEU A 144 0.55 -2.76 31.18
C LEU A 144 0.85 -1.42 31.86
N GLN A 145 -0.17 -0.57 32.10
CA GLN A 145 -0.03 0.76 32.70
C GLN A 145 1.04 1.61 32.02
N TYR A 146 1.29 1.36 30.73
CA TYR A 146 2.31 2.05 29.97
C TYR A 146 1.73 3.34 29.42
N ASN A 147 2.43 4.46 29.63
CA ASN A 147 1.93 5.77 29.20
C ASN A 147 2.21 5.95 27.69
N ILE A 148 1.27 5.49 26.86
CA ILE A 148 1.36 5.51 25.39
C ILE A 148 1.61 6.94 24.85
N PHE A 149 1.22 7.97 25.61
CA PHE A 149 1.37 9.38 25.23
C PHE A 149 2.80 9.92 25.26
N SER A 150 3.72 9.32 26.02
CA SER A 150 5.10 9.82 26.13
C SER A 150 5.98 9.47 24.92
N SER A 151 5.47 8.65 24.00
CA SER A 151 6.30 7.89 23.06
C SER A 151 6.03 8.20 21.59
N GLY A 152 5.45 9.36 21.24
CA GLY A 152 5.13 9.70 19.84
C GLY A 152 6.32 9.55 18.87
N PHE A 153 7.55 9.82 19.34
CA PHE A 153 8.76 9.57 18.57
C PHE A 153 9.13 8.08 18.48
N LEU A 154 9.01 7.33 19.58
CA LEU A 154 9.27 5.89 19.61
C LEU A 154 8.23 5.10 18.80
N SER A 155 6.99 5.58 18.73
CA SER A 155 5.91 5.02 17.91
C SER A 155 6.12 5.23 16.41
N ALA A 156 6.91 6.24 16.01
CA ALA A 156 7.27 6.45 14.60
C ALA A 156 8.31 5.43 14.09
N VAL A 157 9.21 4.96 14.97
CA VAL A 157 10.25 3.98 14.65
C VAL A 157 9.70 2.68 14.04
N PRO A 158 8.73 1.97 14.65
CA PRO A 158 8.19 0.74 14.08
C PRO A 158 7.48 0.97 12.75
N ILE A 159 6.84 2.12 12.56
CA ILE A 159 6.16 2.47 11.30
C ILE A 159 7.18 2.65 10.16
N ILE A 160 8.29 3.35 10.45
CA ILE A 160 9.39 3.52 9.49
C ILE A 160 10.04 2.18 9.17
N ALA A 161 10.33 1.36 10.20
CA ALA A 161 10.89 0.03 10.02
C ALA A 161 9.97 -0.86 9.17
N GLN A 162 8.66 -0.83 9.42
CA GLN A 162 7.67 -1.56 8.63
C GLN A 162 7.63 -1.09 7.17
N PHE A 163 7.71 0.21 6.92
CA PHE A 163 7.77 0.76 5.57
C PHE A 163 9.04 0.30 4.83
N CYS A 164 10.20 0.38 5.48
CA CYS A 164 11.47 -0.09 4.90
C CYS A 164 11.43 -1.60 4.61
N ALA A 165 11.01 -2.41 5.59
CA ALA A 165 10.88 -3.86 5.42
C ALA A 165 9.97 -4.22 4.25
N LYS A 166 8.88 -3.46 4.07
CA LYS A 166 7.95 -3.63 2.95
C LYS A 166 8.59 -3.30 1.60
N LEU A 167 9.38 -2.24 1.50
CA LEU A 167 10.13 -1.93 0.29
C LEU A 167 11.16 -3.02 -0.03
N PHE A 168 11.90 -3.49 0.97
CA PHE A 168 12.82 -4.62 0.80
C PHE A 168 12.11 -5.89 0.35
N ALA A 169 10.91 -6.18 0.87
CA ALA A 169 10.09 -7.31 0.43
C ALA A 169 9.65 -7.15 -1.03
N GLY A 170 9.27 -5.94 -1.46
CA GLY A 170 8.91 -5.67 -2.86
C GLY A 170 10.09 -5.85 -3.81
N ILE A 171 11.26 -5.27 -3.47
CA ILE A 171 12.50 -5.42 -4.24
C ILE A 171 12.90 -6.89 -4.32
N SER A 172 12.96 -7.59 -3.18
CA SER A 172 13.35 -9.01 -3.18
C SER A 172 12.37 -9.88 -3.97
N SER A 173 11.07 -9.61 -3.91
CA SER A 173 10.07 -10.31 -4.74
C SER A 173 10.34 -10.15 -6.23
N ASP A 174 10.78 -8.97 -6.66
CA ASP A 174 11.10 -8.66 -8.05
C ASP A 174 12.43 -9.30 -8.52
N TYR A 175 13.44 -9.36 -7.64
CA TYR A 175 14.73 -10.01 -7.95
C TYR A 175 14.68 -11.55 -7.91
N LEU A 176 13.71 -12.14 -7.21
CA LEU A 176 13.51 -13.59 -7.12
C LEU A 176 12.84 -14.16 -8.39
N THR A 177 13.52 -14.05 -9.53
CA THR A 177 13.10 -14.66 -10.81
C THR A 177 13.39 -16.16 -10.90
N CYS A 178 14.12 -16.72 -9.92
CA CYS A 178 14.50 -18.13 -9.90
C CYS A 178 13.35 -19.09 -9.56
N LEU A 179 12.22 -18.58 -9.03
CA LEU A 179 11.05 -19.37 -8.63
C LEU A 179 9.86 -19.03 -9.53
N THR A 180 8.96 -20.01 -9.74
CA THR A 180 7.70 -19.76 -10.45
C THR A 180 6.91 -18.65 -9.74
N HIS A 181 6.35 -17.72 -10.50
CA HIS A 181 5.62 -16.54 -9.99
C HIS A 181 4.57 -16.89 -8.91
N THR A 182 3.91 -18.06 -9.05
CA THR A 182 2.93 -18.57 -8.07
C THR A 182 3.55 -18.97 -6.72
N VAL A 183 4.77 -19.50 -6.72
CA VAL A 183 5.49 -19.90 -5.50
C VAL A 183 6.00 -18.65 -4.78
N ASN A 184 6.53 -17.70 -5.54
CA ASN A 184 7.01 -16.43 -5.01
C ASN A 184 5.88 -15.68 -4.27
N VAL A 185 4.71 -15.51 -4.90
CA VAL A 185 3.53 -14.90 -4.26
C VAL A 185 3.08 -15.65 -2.99
N LYS A 186 3.13 -16.99 -2.97
CA LYS A 186 2.76 -17.78 -1.79
C LYS A 186 3.73 -17.57 -0.62
N ILE A 187 5.04 -17.51 -0.89
CA ILE A 187 6.06 -17.29 0.12
C ILE A 187 5.87 -15.91 0.76
N TYR A 188 5.77 -14.85 -0.05
CA TYR A 188 5.59 -13.50 0.48
C TYR A 188 4.24 -13.29 1.16
N ASN A 189 3.17 -13.95 0.70
CA ASN A 189 1.89 -13.91 1.41
C ASN A 189 1.99 -14.60 2.79
N THR A 190 2.68 -15.74 2.86
CA THR A 190 2.89 -16.47 4.12
C THR A 190 3.80 -15.69 5.08
N LEU A 191 4.90 -15.12 4.58
CA LEU A 191 5.78 -14.25 5.36
C LEU A 191 5.06 -13.00 5.84
N GLY A 192 4.22 -12.40 4.99
CA GLY A 192 3.38 -11.26 5.36
C GLY A 192 2.43 -11.57 6.50
N LEU A 193 1.78 -12.74 6.48
CA LEU A 193 0.92 -13.24 7.56
C LEU A 193 1.68 -13.45 8.88
N ILE A 194 2.90 -13.97 8.82
CA ILE A 194 3.74 -14.19 10.01
C ILE A 194 4.24 -12.86 10.59
N VAL A 195 4.65 -11.91 9.75
CA VAL A 195 5.18 -10.60 10.17
C VAL A 195 4.08 -9.65 10.62
N SER A 196 2.85 -9.81 10.12
CA SER A 196 1.70 -9.10 10.67
C SER A 196 1.31 -9.62 12.06
N GLY A 197 1.68 -10.86 12.37
CA GLY A 197 1.43 -11.60 13.61
C GLY A 197 2.09 -11.01 14.83
#